data_AF-A0A426V409-F1
#
_entry.id   AF-A0A426V409-F1
#
_cell.length_a   1.000
_cell.length_b   1.000
_cell.length_c   1.000
_cell.angle_alpha   90.00
_cell.angle_beta   90.00
_cell.angle_gamma   90.00
#
_symmetry.space_group_name_H-M   'P 1'
#
loop_
_entity.id
_entity.type
_entity.pdbx_description
1 polymer ?
#
loop_
_entity_poly.entity_id
_entity_poly.type
_entity_poly.pdbx_seq_one_letter_code
_entity_poly.pdbx_strand_id
1 'polypeptide(L)'
;MRIIRTALAAGVLAAAAGLALAAPASAAPCGWQGDGTQDYNHCGTTNVMLTVEHVFGDDDHFCARPGMNNINAGNSPYNTWRTTYAYYDGGPTNCFYGWYR
;
A
#
# COMPACT_ATOMS: atom_id res chain seq x y z
N MET A 1 -76.13 -18.48 4.82
CA MET A 1 -74.94 -17.76 4.33
C MET A 1 -74.04 -17.46 5.52
N ARG A 2 -72.99 -18.24 5.74
CA ARG A 2 -71.86 -17.95 6.67
C ARG A 2 -70.68 -18.81 6.22
N ILE A 3 -69.63 -18.12 5.79
CA ILE A 3 -68.43 -18.65 5.14
C ILE A 3 -67.41 -18.95 6.25
N ILE A 4 -66.94 -20.20 6.36
CA ILE A 4 -65.83 -20.54 7.25
C ILE A 4 -64.57 -20.65 6.39
N ARG A 5 -63.59 -19.78 6.69
CA ARG A 5 -62.40 -19.51 5.89
C ARG A 5 -61.30 -20.53 6.19
N THR A 6 -60.63 -20.92 5.11
CA THR A 6 -59.39 -21.70 5.02
C THR A 6 -58.26 -21.09 5.86
N ALA A 7 -57.55 -21.91 6.64
CA ALA A 7 -56.28 -21.53 7.25
C ALA A 7 -55.13 -22.16 6.44
N LEU A 8 -54.50 -21.36 5.59
CA LEU A 8 -53.27 -21.71 4.88
C LEU A 8 -52.10 -21.41 5.83
N ALA A 9 -51.38 -22.44 6.28
CA ALA A 9 -50.19 -22.25 7.11
C ALA A 9 -49.02 -21.73 6.25
N ALA A 10 -48.70 -20.45 6.42
CA ALA A 10 -47.53 -19.81 5.81
C ALA A 10 -46.26 -20.19 6.61
N GLY A 11 -45.43 -21.06 6.05
CA GLY A 11 -44.08 -21.30 6.55
C GLY A 11 -43.14 -20.18 6.11
N VAL A 12 -42.66 -19.38 7.06
CA VAL A 12 -41.67 -18.32 6.83
C VAL A 12 -40.31 -18.97 6.58
N LEU A 13 -39.81 -18.92 5.35
CA LEU A 13 -38.42 -19.20 5.02
C LEU A 13 -37.55 -18.08 5.59
N ALA A 14 -36.86 -18.36 6.70
CA ALA A 14 -35.88 -17.46 7.27
C ALA A 14 -34.70 -17.29 6.29
N ALA A 15 -34.60 -16.11 5.67
CA ALA A 15 -33.46 -15.73 4.86
C ALA A 15 -32.26 -15.49 5.78
N ALA A 16 -31.36 -16.48 5.86
CA ALA A 16 -30.04 -16.29 6.45
C ALA A 16 -29.19 -15.45 5.49
N ALA A 17 -29.28 -14.12 5.62
CA ALA A 17 -28.35 -13.22 4.97
C ALA A 17 -26.97 -13.39 5.62
N GLY A 18 -26.08 -14.09 4.94
CA GLY A 18 -24.68 -14.20 5.34
C GLY A 18 -24.01 -12.83 5.29
N LEU A 19 -23.73 -12.26 6.46
CA LEU A 19 -22.80 -11.15 6.60
C LEU A 19 -21.40 -11.69 6.29
N ALA A 20 -20.94 -11.53 5.06
CA ALA A 20 -19.54 -11.70 4.73
C ALA A 20 -18.74 -10.59 5.43
N LEU A 21 -18.18 -10.91 6.60
CA LEU A 21 -17.19 -10.04 7.25
C LEU A 21 -15.99 -9.96 6.31
N ALA A 22 -15.76 -8.78 5.72
CA ALA A 22 -14.56 -8.50 4.95
C ALA A 22 -13.34 -8.74 5.85
N ALA A 23 -12.46 -9.66 5.44
CA ALA A 23 -11.19 -9.86 6.13
C ALA A 23 -10.40 -8.54 6.11
N PRO A 24 -9.70 -8.19 7.22
CA PRO A 24 -8.87 -6.99 7.23
C PRO A 24 -7.82 -7.12 6.12
N ALA A 25 -7.75 -6.14 5.24
CA ALA A 25 -6.67 -6.07 4.25
C ALA A 25 -5.34 -6.04 5.02
N SER A 26 -4.44 -6.99 4.73
CA SER A 26 -3.09 -6.98 5.28
C SER A 26 -2.41 -5.67 4.84
N ALA A 27 -2.21 -4.75 5.79
CA ALA A 27 -1.45 -3.54 5.51
C ALA A 27 -0.03 -3.95 5.09
N ALA A 28 0.46 -3.38 3.98
CA ALA A 28 1.84 -3.62 3.56
C ALA A 28 2.80 -3.23 4.69
N PRO A 29 3.89 -3.99 4.93
CA PRO A 29 4.88 -3.61 5.93
C PRO A 29 5.47 -2.24 5.60
N CYS A 30 5.90 -1.50 6.60
CA CYS A 30 6.63 -0.25 6.38
C CYS A 30 8.04 -0.54 5.85
N GLY A 31 8.58 0.35 5.02
CA GLY A 31 9.92 0.25 4.44
C GLY A 31 9.96 -0.39 3.06
N TRP A 32 11.15 -0.84 2.67
CA TRP A 32 11.42 -1.50 1.39
C TRP A 32 10.64 -2.80 1.23
N GLN A 33 9.93 -2.94 0.10
CA GLN A 33 9.12 -4.12 -0.21
C GLN A 33 9.89 -5.21 -0.97
N GLY A 34 11.13 -4.93 -1.38
CA GLY A 34 12.00 -5.88 -2.09
C GLY A 34 12.30 -5.48 -3.53
N ASP A 35 13.34 -6.12 -4.08
CA ASP A 35 13.86 -5.91 -5.43
C ASP A 35 12.83 -6.22 -6.54
N GLY A 36 11.82 -7.06 -6.25
CA GLY A 36 10.79 -7.43 -7.23
C GLY A 36 9.84 -6.28 -7.59
N THR A 37 9.34 -5.55 -6.58
CA THR A 37 8.38 -4.45 -6.79
C THR A 37 9.07 -3.09 -6.86
N GLN A 38 10.25 -2.96 -6.26
CA GLN A 38 10.98 -1.71 -6.10
C GLN A 38 10.13 -0.60 -5.46
N ASP A 39 9.28 -1.00 -4.52
CA ASP A 39 8.40 -0.12 -3.78
C ASP A 39 8.94 0.12 -2.35
N TYR A 40 8.69 1.31 -1.83
CA TYR A 40 8.94 1.68 -0.44
C TYR A 40 7.67 2.23 0.20
N ASN A 41 7.21 1.59 1.26
CA ASN A 41 6.04 2.02 2.02
C ASN A 41 6.45 2.91 3.19
N HIS A 42 6.23 4.21 3.08
CA HIS A 42 6.53 5.15 4.15
C HIS A 42 5.34 5.29 5.10
N CYS A 43 5.49 4.84 6.34
CA CYS A 43 4.43 4.90 7.35
C CYS A 43 4.45 6.18 8.20
N GLY A 44 5.43 7.07 7.99
CA GLY A 44 5.47 8.37 8.66
C GLY A 44 4.42 9.34 8.10
N THR A 45 4.23 10.48 8.79
CA THR A 45 3.25 11.51 8.40
C THR A 45 3.84 12.61 7.54
N THR A 46 5.16 12.79 7.55
CA THR A 46 5.89 13.78 6.76
C THR A 46 6.65 13.10 5.64
N ASN A 47 6.99 13.84 4.58
CA ASN A 47 7.93 13.32 3.60
C ASN A 47 9.31 13.14 4.23
N VAL A 48 10.06 12.14 3.79
CA VAL A 48 11.42 11.86 4.27
C VAL A 48 12.34 11.54 3.12
N MET A 49 13.59 11.98 3.22
CA MET A 49 14.62 11.62 2.25
C MET A 49 15.14 10.21 2.54
N LEU A 50 15.02 9.32 1.57
CA LEU A 50 15.57 7.98 1.61
C LEU A 50 16.91 7.96 0.88
N THR A 51 17.81 7.10 1.35
CA THR A 51 18.94 6.61 0.57
C THR A 51 18.45 5.43 -0.26
N VAL A 52 18.78 5.44 -1.55
CA VAL A 52 18.37 4.44 -2.54
C VAL A 52 19.62 3.80 -3.12
N GLU A 53 19.80 2.52 -2.82
CA GLU A 53 20.95 1.74 -3.28
C GLU A 53 20.66 1.11 -4.64
N HIS A 54 21.69 1.07 -5.48
CA HIS A 54 21.61 0.52 -6.82
C HIS A 54 22.59 -0.63 -7.01
N VAL A 55 22.27 -1.53 -7.95
CA VAL A 55 23.17 -2.66 -8.28
C VAL A 55 24.54 -2.19 -8.81
N PHE A 56 24.60 -1.03 -9.46
CA PHE A 56 25.82 -0.39 -9.94
C PHE A 56 25.69 1.13 -9.87
N GLY A 57 26.82 1.82 -9.80
CA GLY A 57 26.88 3.28 -9.71
C GLY A 57 26.84 3.78 -8.28
N ASP A 58 26.63 5.08 -8.12
CA ASP A 58 26.45 5.72 -6.83
C ASP A 58 25.00 5.56 -6.34
N ASP A 59 24.81 5.68 -5.03
CA ASP A 59 23.48 5.71 -4.40
C ASP A 59 22.77 7.02 -4.73
N ASP A 60 21.45 6.95 -4.92
CA ASP A 60 20.60 8.11 -5.13
C ASP A 60 19.82 8.46 -3.85
N HIS A 61 19.19 9.62 -3.85
CA HIS A 61 18.27 10.02 -2.80
C HIS A 61 16.85 10.13 -3.36
N PHE A 62 15.85 9.67 -2.61
CA PHE A 62 14.45 9.82 -3.00
C PHE A 62 13.61 10.33 -1.84
N CYS A 63 12.90 11.43 -2.07
CA CYS A 63 11.96 11.95 -1.09
C CYS A 63 10.63 11.20 -1.17
N ALA A 64 10.42 10.30 -0.22
CA ALA A 64 9.21 9.51 -0.10
C ALA A 64 8.11 10.26 0.64
N ARG A 65 6.88 10.19 0.12
CA ARG A 65 5.67 10.68 0.79
C ARG A 65 5.02 9.57 1.61
N PRO A 66 4.18 9.90 2.61
CA PRO A 66 3.39 8.91 3.32
C PRO A 66 2.62 7.99 2.37
N GLY A 67 2.69 6.68 2.62
CA GLY A 67 2.12 5.62 1.79
C GLY A 67 3.14 4.94 0.87
N MET A 68 2.62 4.27 -0.16
CA MET A 68 3.44 3.50 -1.10
C MET A 68 4.10 4.42 -2.13
N ASN A 69 5.41 4.26 -2.29
CA ASN A 69 6.22 4.99 -3.26
C ASN A 69 6.90 4.01 -4.18
N ASN A 70 6.68 4.14 -5.48
CA ASN A 70 7.46 3.39 -6.46
C ASN A 70 8.80 4.11 -6.68
N ILE A 71 9.89 3.47 -6.27
CA ILE A 71 11.25 4.01 -6.34
C ILE A 71 12.11 3.18 -7.28
N ASN A 72 11.48 2.69 -8.36
CA ASN A 72 12.19 2.05 -9.45
C ASN A 72 13.21 3.03 -10.02
N ALA A 73 14.48 2.60 -10.06
CA ALA A 73 15.59 3.38 -10.60
C ALA A 73 15.38 3.85 -12.04
N GLY A 74 14.57 3.14 -12.84
CA GLY A 74 14.19 3.61 -14.18
C GLY A 74 13.50 4.99 -14.19
N ASN A 75 12.98 5.45 -13.05
CA ASN A 75 12.41 6.77 -12.86
C ASN A 75 13.41 7.79 -12.31
N SER A 76 14.61 7.37 -11.90
CA SER A 76 15.66 8.27 -11.43
C SER A 76 16.35 8.96 -12.61
N PRO A 77 16.55 10.29 -12.57
CA PRO A 77 17.35 11.00 -13.56
C PRO A 77 18.86 10.86 -13.32
N TYR A 78 19.29 10.21 -12.23
CA TYR A 78 20.70 10.14 -11.80
C TYR A 78 21.29 8.75 -12.00
N ASN A 79 20.63 7.73 -11.45
CA ASN A 79 21.03 6.35 -11.61
C ASN A 79 19.86 5.45 -12.04
N THR A 80 19.93 4.92 -13.27
CA THR A 80 18.89 4.05 -13.83
C THR A 80 19.14 2.55 -13.61
N TRP A 81 20.24 2.20 -12.92
CA TRP A 81 20.52 0.82 -12.53
C TRP A 81 19.54 0.35 -11.47
N ARG A 82 19.08 -0.90 -11.55
CA ARG A 82 18.06 -1.46 -10.65
C ARG A 82 18.29 -1.12 -9.17
N THR A 83 17.22 -0.67 -8.50
CA THR A 83 17.21 -0.39 -7.06
C THR A 83 17.26 -1.69 -6.27
N THR A 84 18.26 -1.88 -5.42
CA THR A 84 18.43 -3.09 -4.60
C THR A 84 17.87 -2.93 -3.20
N TYR A 85 17.93 -1.71 -2.67
CA TYR A 85 17.47 -1.40 -1.32
C TYR A 85 17.12 0.08 -1.19
N ALA A 86 16.30 0.41 -0.19
CA ALA A 86 16.06 1.78 0.19
C ALA A 86 15.72 1.89 1.67
N TYR A 87 16.28 2.90 2.33
CA TYR A 87 16.13 3.08 3.75
C TYR A 87 16.15 4.56 4.15
N TYR A 88 15.56 4.85 5.30
CA TYR A 88 15.64 6.15 5.95
C TYR A 88 16.72 6.11 7.04
N ASP A 89 17.71 6.99 6.96
CA ASP A 89 18.88 7.03 7.85
C ASP A 89 18.91 8.26 8.78
N GLY A 90 17.79 8.99 8.88
CA GLY A 90 17.72 10.25 9.62
C GLY A 90 17.95 11.50 8.77
N GLY A 91 17.90 11.37 7.45
CA GLY A 91 17.92 12.48 6.50
C GLY A 91 16.81 13.53 6.67
N PRO A 92 16.80 14.58 5.82
CA PRO A 92 15.87 15.68 5.93
C PRO A 92 14.40 15.24 5.82
N THR A 93 13.54 15.91 6.61
CA THR A 93 12.09 15.74 6.58
C THR A 93 11.42 16.91 5.84
N ASN A 94 10.20 16.70 5.35
CA ASN A 94 9.44 17.67 4.56
C ASN A 94 10.12 18.10 3.25
N CYS A 95 10.92 17.21 2.65
CA CYS A 95 11.42 17.40 1.30
C CYS A 95 10.27 17.37 0.26
N PHE A 96 10.53 17.90 -0.93
CA PHE A 96 9.59 17.77 -2.03
C PHE A 96 9.68 16.37 -2.63
N TYR A 97 8.54 15.76 -2.92
CA TYR A 97 8.51 14.42 -3.49
C TYR A 97 9.29 14.35 -4.81
N GLY A 98 10.22 13.40 -4.93
CA GLY A 98 11.06 13.24 -6.12
C GLY A 98 12.47 12.74 -5.83
N TRP A 99 13.27 12.65 -6.89
CA TRP A 99 14.66 12.20 -6.85
C TRP A 99 15.62 13.36 -6.56
N TYR A 100 16.70 13.05 -5.85
CA TYR A 100 17.77 13.94 -5.43
C TYR A 100 19.13 13.28 -5.58
N ARG A 101 20.17 14.12 -5.56
CA ARG A 101 21.58 13.72 -5.52
C ARG A 101 22.16 14.03 -4.17
#